data_AF-A0A661WR12-F1
#
_entry.id   AF-A0A661WR12-F1
#
_cell.length_a   1.000
_cell.length_b   1.000
_cell.length_c   1.000
_cell.angle_alpha   90.00
_cell.angle_beta   90.00
_cell.angle_gamma   90.00
#
_symmetry.space_group_name_H-M   'P 1'
#
loop_
_entity.id
_entity.type
_entity.pdbx_description
1 polymer ?
#
loop_
_entity_poly.entity_id
_entity_poly.type
_entity_poly.pdbx_seq_one_letter_code
_entity_poly.pdbx_strand_id
1 'polypeptide(L)' 'SYQDLIKAGSLGEARKRGKLRLEGKEYLVQDGDILNIRFNV' A
#
# COMPACT_ATOMS: atom_id res chain seq x y z
N SER A 1 -4.98 -2.95 0.33
CA SER A 1 -6.11 -3.48 -0.46
C SER A 1 -6.70 -2.42 -1.39
N TYR A 2 -7.04 -2.81 -2.62
CA TYR A 2 -7.61 -1.95 -3.68
C TYR A 2 -8.81 -1.11 -3.22
N GLN A 3 -9.72 -1.68 -2.43
CA GLN A 3 -10.89 -0.96 -1.92
C GLN A 3 -10.52 0.20 -0.99
N ASP A 4 -9.43 0.06 -0.24
CA ASP A 4 -8.95 1.12 0.65
C ASP A 4 -8.28 2.26 -0.12
N LEU A 5 -7.63 1.95 -1.24
CA LEU A 5 -7.10 2.97 -2.15
C LEU A 5 -8.25 3.75 -2.81
N ILE A 6 -9.28 3.07 -3.28
CA ILE A 6 -10.48 3.71 -3.86
C ILE A 6 -11.19 4.58 -2.82
N LYS A 7 -11.41 4.07 -1.60
CA LYS A 7 -12.04 4.84 -0.50
C LYS A 7 -11.20 6.01 -0.01
N ALA A 8 -9.89 5.94 -0.18
CA ALA A 8 -8.97 7.02 0.17
C ALA A 8 -8.81 8.05 -0.95
N GLY A 9 -9.26 7.79 -2.18
CA GLY A 9 -9.18 8.71 -3.32
C GLY A 9 -7.75 8.92 -3.89
N SER A 10 -6.72 8.80 -3.05
CA SER A 10 -5.31 8.88 -3.47
C SER A 10 -4.39 8.09 -2.54
N LEU A 11 -3.20 7.73 -3.05
CA LEU A 11 -2.13 7.12 -2.26
C LEU A 11 -1.68 8.03 -1.09
N GLY A 12 -1.75 9.35 -1.27
CA GLY A 12 -1.40 10.34 -0.25
C GLY A 12 -2.40 10.36 0.92
N GLU A 13 -3.70 10.27 0.63
CA GLU A 13 -4.73 10.15 1.67
C GLU A 13 -4.71 8.79 2.36
N ALA A 14 -4.44 7.70 1.61
CA ALA A 14 -4.25 6.38 2.20
C ALA A 14 -3.08 6.36 3.21
N ARG A 15 -2.01 7.11 2.91
CA ARG A 15 -0.89 7.36 3.84
C ARG A 15 -1.33 8.12 5.08
N LYS A 16 -2.08 9.23 4.91
CA LYS A 16 -2.57 10.06 6.03
C LYS A 16 -3.53 9.30 6.94
N ARG A 17 -4.32 8.37 6.38
CA ARG A 17 -5.25 7.50 7.13
C ARG A 17 -4.56 6.31 7.82
N GLY A 18 -3.22 6.22 7.77
CA GLY A 18 -2.46 5.16 8.46
C GLY A 18 -2.61 3.77 7.85
N LYS A 19 -3.13 3.65 6.63
CA LYS A 19 -3.37 2.37 5.95
C LYS A 19 -2.16 1.83 5.18
N LEU A 20 -1.09 2.61 5.05
CA LEU A 20 0.16 2.14 4.47
C LEU A 20 1.00 1.46 5.53
N ARG A 21 1.25 0.17 5.34
CA ARG A 21 2.21 -0.61 6.14
C ARG A 21 3.49 -0.77 5.35
N LEU A 22 4.62 -0.73 6.05
CA LEU A 22 5.92 -1.05 5.49
C LEU A 22 6.15 -2.53 5.77
N GLU A 23 5.92 -3.34 4.74
CA GLU A 23 6.13 -4.77 4.80
C GLU A 23 7.52 -5.10 4.26
N GLY A 24 8.20 -6.04 4.92
CA GLY A 24 9.55 -6.49 4.57
C GLY A 24 9.56 -7.48 3.41
N LYS A 25 10.75 -8.00 3.07
CA LYS A 25 10.95 -8.96 1.97
C LYS A 25 10.21 -10.29 2.14
N GLU A 26 9.78 -10.62 3.36
CA GLU A 26 9.07 -11.88 3.69
C GLU A 26 7.55 -11.77 3.50
N TYR A 27 7.06 -10.62 3.03
CA TYR A 27 5.64 -10.41 2.82
C TYR A 27 5.11 -11.20 1.62
N LEU A 28 4.23 -12.16 1.89
CA LEU A 28 3.48 -12.88 0.86
C LEU A 28 2.38 -11.97 0.29
N VAL A 29 2.61 -11.51 -0.94
CA VAL A 29 1.67 -10.69 -1.71
C VAL A 29 0.39 -11.48 -1.97
N GLN A 30 -0.77 -10.90 -1.69
CA GLN A 30 -2.07 -11.49 -1.96
C GLN A 30 -2.72 -10.83 -3.19
N ASP A 31 -3.65 -11.55 -3.82
CA ASP A 31 -4.40 -11.02 -4.95
C ASP A 31 -5.21 -9.79 -4.54
N GLY A 32 -5.07 -8.68 -5.30
CA GLY A 32 -5.71 -7.40 -4.99
C GLY A 32 -4.92 -6.47 -4.07
N ASP A 33 -3.68 -6.82 -3.73
CA ASP A 33 -2.77 -5.92 -3.02
C ASP A 33 -2.17 -4.85 -3.93
N ILE A 34 -2.04 -3.65 -3.36
CA ILE A 34 -1.40 -2.51 -4.02
C ILE A 34 -0.14 -2.20 -3.22
N LEU A 35 1.00 -2.47 -3.84
CA LEU A 35 2.31 -2.33 -3.22
C LEU A 35 3.01 -1.09 -3.76
N ASN A 36 3.60 -0.31 -2.86
CA ASN A 36 4.51 0.76 -3.22
C ASN A 36 5.93 0.31 -2.91
N ILE A 37 6.61 -0.28 -3.90
CA ILE A 37 7.96 -0.81 -3.74
C ILE A 37 8.95 0.35 -3.78
N ARG A 38 9.61 0.61 -2.65
CA ARG A 38 10.77 1.50 -2.61
C ARG A 38 12.01 0.69 -2.98
N PHE A 39 12.41 0.78 -4.23
CA PHE A 39 13.76 0.42 -4.64
C PHE A 39 14.57 1.73 -4.71
N ASN A 40 15.80 1.72 -4.22
CA ASN A 40 16.66 2.89 -4.26
C ASN A 40 17.75 2.76 -5.33
N VAL A 41 18.09 3.92 -5.92
CA VAL A 41 19.31 4.21 -6.70
C VAL A 41 20.49 4.45 -5.77
#